data_AF-A0A7C4NPK5-F1
#
_entry.id   AF-A0A7C4NPK5-F1
#
_cell.length_a   1.000
_cell.length_b   1.000
_cell.length_c   1.000
_cell.angle_alpha   90.00
_cell.angle_beta   90.00
_cell.angle_gamma   90.00
#
_symmetry.space_group_name_H-M   'P 1'
#
loop_
_entity.id
_entity.type
_entity.pdbx_description
1 polymer ?
#
loop_
_entity_poly.entity_id
_entity_poly.type
_entity_poly.pdbx_seq_one_letter_code
_entity_poly.pdbx_strand_id
1 'polypeptide(L)'
;MIEIIRTARRSMELRIELEGYLELTTEVNSIASQVSELIREVNERFRESIQIKEAAEAAIIVEYGGEGRRLRVKIISGGRLRAHDAFLRLKNLLVEKLGQSMKVGVREVFVDKLVVKI
;
A
#
# COMPACT_ATOMS: atom_id res chain seq x y z
N MET A 1 1.56 11.80 -12.00
CA MET A 1 0.96 10.92 -10.96
C MET A 1 -0.56 10.84 -11.06
N ILE A 2 -1.27 11.99 -11.14
CA ILE A 2 -2.74 12.06 -11.27
C ILE A 2 -3.28 11.36 -12.53
N GLU A 3 -2.57 11.48 -13.65
CA GLU A 3 -3.00 10.93 -14.94
C GLU A 3 -2.94 9.39 -14.97
N ILE A 4 -1.93 8.79 -14.33
CA ILE A 4 -1.79 7.34 -14.18
C ILE A 4 -2.93 6.77 -13.33
N ILE A 5 -3.33 7.45 -12.25
CA ILE A 5 -4.45 7.04 -11.39
C ILE A 5 -5.78 7.12 -12.16
N ARG A 6 -5.98 8.16 -12.98
CA ARG A 6 -7.18 8.31 -13.82
C ARG A 6 -7.24 7.25 -14.92
N THR A 7 -6.11 6.94 -15.57
CA THR A 7 -6.03 5.91 -16.60
C THR A 7 -6.27 4.52 -16.01
N ALA A 8 -5.61 4.17 -14.89
CA ALA A 8 -5.85 2.91 -14.19
C ALA A 8 -7.33 2.76 -13.76
N ARG A 9 -7.98 3.83 -13.28
CA ARG A 9 -9.41 3.81 -12.93
C ARG A 9 -10.34 3.44 -14.09
N ARG A 10 -9.91 3.58 -15.34
CA ARG A 10 -10.77 3.49 -16.54
C ARG A 10 -10.47 2.27 -17.43
N SER A 11 -9.35 1.58 -17.21
CA SER A 11 -8.84 0.52 -18.10
C SER A 11 -8.77 -0.87 -17.47
N MET A 12 -9.24 -1.06 -16.24
CA MET A 12 -9.15 -2.33 -15.51
C MET A 12 -10.47 -3.10 -15.60
N GLU A 13 -10.43 -4.32 -16.15
CA GLU A 13 -11.57 -5.24 -16.16
C GLU A 13 -11.91 -5.73 -14.74
N LEU A 14 -10.89 -5.91 -13.89
CA LEU A 14 -11.04 -6.21 -12.47
C LEU A 14 -10.40 -5.11 -11.64
N ARG A 15 -11.17 -4.52 -10.72
CA ARG A 15 -10.65 -3.50 -9.80
C ARG A 15 -10.90 -3.89 -8.36
N ILE A 16 -9.83 -3.92 -7.59
CA ILE A 16 -9.84 -4.17 -6.15
C ILE A 16 -9.43 -2.89 -5.43
N GLU A 17 -10.27 -2.43 -4.51
CA GLU A 17 -10.00 -1.29 -3.63
C GLU A 17 -9.98 -1.78 -2.18
N LEU A 18 -8.87 -1.53 -1.48
CA LEU A 18 -8.69 -1.88 -0.07
C LEU A 18 -8.43 -0.61 0.74
N GLU A 19 -9.17 -0.46 1.83
CA GLU A 19 -8.89 0.52 2.90
C GLU A 19 -8.65 -0.26 4.19
N GLY A 20 -7.60 0.09 4.92
CA GLY A 20 -7.21 -0.61 6.14
C GLY A 20 -6.07 0.06 6.87
N TYR A 21 -5.58 -0.57 7.94
CA TYR A 21 -4.48 -0.04 8.73
C TYR A 21 -3.51 -1.12 9.24
N LEU A 22 -2.26 -0.70 9.45
CA LEU A 22 -1.27 -1.43 10.24
C LEU A 22 -1.19 -0.77 11.62
N GLU A 23 -1.46 -1.51 12.70
CA GLU A 23 -1.21 -1.02 14.06
C GLU A 23 0.27 -1.23 14.37
N LEU A 24 1.00 -0.14 14.55
CA LEU A 24 2.42 -0.18 14.85
C LEU A 24 2.67 -0.23 16.37
N THR A 25 3.88 -0.60 16.76
CA THR A 25 4.34 -0.45 18.15
C THR A 25 4.57 1.00 18.54
N THR A 26 4.74 1.88 17.55
CA THR A 26 5.17 3.27 17.68
C THR A 26 4.17 4.21 16.99
N GLU A 27 4.09 5.45 17.44
CA GLU A 27 3.28 6.51 16.80
C GLU A 27 3.74 6.78 15.36
N VAL A 28 2.83 6.74 14.39
CA VAL A 28 3.16 6.91 12.97
C VAL A 28 3.80 8.28 12.71
N ASN A 29 3.31 9.32 13.38
CA ASN A 29 3.81 10.68 13.20
C ASN A 29 5.28 10.84 13.60
N SER A 30 5.79 10.01 14.51
CA SER A 30 7.21 10.02 14.90
C SER A 30 8.15 9.45 13.82
N ILE A 31 7.59 8.74 12.84
CA ILE A 31 8.33 8.08 11.75
C ILE A 31 7.79 8.48 10.37
N ALA A 32 7.15 9.64 10.28
CA ALA A 32 6.40 10.05 9.08
C ALA A 32 7.27 10.14 7.82
N SER A 33 8.52 10.61 7.92
CA SER A 33 9.42 10.69 6.77
C SER A 33 9.83 9.31 6.27
N GLN A 34 10.12 8.38 7.17
CA GLN A 34 10.47 7.00 6.83
C GLN A 34 9.29 6.24 6.24
N VAL A 35 8.08 6.48 6.75
CA VAL A 35 6.85 5.95 6.16
C VAL A 35 6.65 6.50 4.76
N SER A 36 6.81 7.82 4.55
CA SER A 36 6.71 8.41 3.21
C SER A 36 7.71 7.80 2.22
N GLU A 37 8.95 7.59 2.63
CA GLU A 37 9.99 6.96 1.82
C GLU A 37 9.66 5.50 1.50
N LEU A 38 9.25 4.72 2.52
CA LEU A 38 8.81 3.34 2.36
C LEU A 38 7.65 3.23 1.35
N ILE A 39 6.63 4.08 1.45
CA ILE A 39 5.47 4.05 0.56
C ILE A 39 5.87 4.35 -0.89
N ARG A 40 6.80 5.30 -1.09
CA ARG A 40 7.37 5.59 -2.41
C ARG A 40 8.06 4.36 -3.00
N GLU A 41 8.96 3.74 -2.25
CA GLU A 41 9.68 2.54 -2.70
C GLU A 41 8.75 1.35 -2.97
N VAL A 42 7.74 1.16 -2.13
CA VAL A 42 6.72 0.11 -2.30
C VAL A 42 5.98 0.29 -3.62
N ASN A 43 5.54 1.52 -3.91
CA ASN A 43 4.87 1.82 -5.17
C ASN A 43 5.81 1.67 -6.39
N GLU A 44 7.08 2.04 -6.28
CA GLU A 44 8.10 1.80 -7.32
C GLU A 44 8.27 0.29 -7.58
N ARG A 45 8.45 -0.52 -6.53
CA ARG A 45 8.58 -1.98 -6.63
C ARG A 45 7.34 -2.66 -7.22
N PHE A 46 6.14 -2.23 -6.81
CA PHE A 46 4.89 -2.77 -7.36
C PHE A 46 4.76 -2.45 -8.85
N ARG A 47 5.20 -1.27 -9.27
CA ARG A 47 5.22 -0.88 -10.68
C ARG A 47 6.23 -1.69 -11.49
N GLU A 48 7.44 -1.89 -10.97
CA GLU A 48 8.50 -2.66 -11.64
C GLU A 48 8.14 -4.14 -11.82
N SER A 49 7.28 -4.68 -10.95
CA SER A 49 6.83 -6.07 -11.03
C SER A 49 5.94 -6.38 -12.25
N ILE A 50 5.65 -5.40 -13.10
CA ILE A 50 4.70 -5.52 -14.21
C ILE A 50 5.26 -4.95 -15.51
N GLN A 51 4.99 -5.63 -16.64
CA GLN A 51 5.35 -5.12 -17.96
C GLN A 51 4.56 -3.85 -18.28
N ILE A 52 5.13 -2.91 -19.04
CA ILE A 52 4.53 -1.58 -19.32
C ILE A 52 3.08 -1.66 -19.83
N LYS A 53 2.74 -2.69 -20.62
CA LYS A 53 1.40 -2.91 -21.18
C LYS A 53 0.33 -3.29 -20.15
N GLU A 54 0.74 -3.67 -18.95
CA GLU A 54 -0.12 -4.22 -17.89
C GLU A 54 -0.11 -3.34 -16.65
N ALA A 55 0.40 -2.10 -16.74
CA ALA A 55 0.54 -1.20 -15.60
C ALA A 55 -0.78 -0.94 -14.84
N ALA A 56 -1.93 -1.10 -15.49
CA ALA A 56 -3.24 -1.04 -14.86
C ALA A 56 -3.47 -2.18 -13.84
N GLU A 57 -2.79 -3.32 -13.99
CA GLU A 57 -2.88 -4.48 -13.11
C GLU A 57 -2.04 -4.34 -11.82
N ALA A 58 -1.24 -3.28 -11.70
CA ALA A 58 -0.38 -3.05 -10.55
C ALA A 58 -1.17 -2.63 -9.31
N ALA A 59 -0.69 -3.05 -8.13
CA ALA A 59 -1.13 -2.43 -6.89
C ALA A 59 -0.46 -1.08 -6.71
N ILE A 60 -1.22 -0.10 -6.25
CA ILE A 60 -0.75 1.25 -5.95
C ILE A 60 -1.39 1.68 -4.64
N ILE A 61 -0.55 2.13 -3.71
CA ILE A 61 -0.98 2.87 -2.52
C ILE A 61 -1.29 4.29 -2.96
N VAL A 62 -2.57 4.66 -2.97
CA VAL A 62 -3.04 5.96 -3.47
C VAL A 62 -3.25 7.00 -2.38
N GLU A 63 -3.47 6.55 -1.15
CA GLU A 63 -3.60 7.40 0.04
C GLU A 63 -2.95 6.68 1.23
N TYR A 64 -2.33 7.44 2.13
CA TYR A 64 -1.80 6.93 3.39
C TYR A 64 -1.75 8.04 4.44
N GLY A 65 -1.79 7.68 5.73
CA GLY A 65 -1.73 8.64 6.83
C GLY A 65 -1.63 7.98 8.20
N GLY A 66 -1.20 8.76 9.19
CA GLY A 66 -1.09 8.31 10.59
C GLY A 66 -2.27 8.76 11.43
N GLU A 67 -2.87 7.85 12.18
CA GLU A 67 -3.83 8.11 13.26
C GLU A 67 -3.33 7.41 14.53
N GLY A 68 -2.60 8.15 15.36
CA GLY A 68 -1.87 7.57 16.48
C GLY A 68 -0.84 6.52 16.00
N ARG A 69 -0.97 5.28 16.48
CA ARG A 69 -0.17 4.13 16.05
C ARG A 69 -0.69 3.44 14.79
N ARG A 70 -1.78 3.91 14.19
CA ARG A 70 -2.39 3.29 13.00
C ARG A 70 -1.87 3.95 11.74
N LEU A 71 -1.14 3.20 10.93
CA LEU A 71 -0.81 3.59 9.57
C LEU A 71 -1.97 3.17 8.66
N ARG A 72 -2.84 4.12 8.33
CA ARG A 72 -3.94 3.92 7.39
C ARG A 72 -3.44 3.99 5.97
N VAL A 73 -3.96 3.10 5.12
CA VAL A 73 -3.64 3.07 3.69
C VAL A 73 -4.88 2.80 2.86
N LYS A 74 -4.86 3.32 1.63
CA LYS A 74 -5.77 2.96 0.56
C LYS A 74 -4.98 2.40 -0.61
N ILE A 75 -5.33 1.18 -1.01
CA ILE A 75 -4.67 0.45 -2.09
C ILE A 75 -5.68 0.20 -3.19
N ILE A 76 -5.28 0.50 -4.43
CA ILE A 76 -6.03 0.12 -5.64
C ILE A 76 -5.18 -0.88 -6.41
N SER A 77 -5.79 -1.94 -6.92
CA SER A 77 -5.07 -2.93 -7.72
C SER A 77 -5.95 -3.65 -8.74
N GLY A 78 -5.29 -4.31 -9.69
CA GLY A 78 -5.92 -5.25 -10.61
C GLY A 78 -5.87 -6.68 -10.09
N GLY A 79 -5.97 -7.64 -11.01
CA GLY A 79 -5.99 -9.07 -10.72
C GLY A 79 -4.62 -9.68 -10.43
N ARG A 80 -3.53 -9.09 -10.97
CA ARG A 80 -2.17 -9.65 -10.84
C ARG A 80 -1.59 -9.53 -9.44
N LEU A 81 -1.51 -8.32 -8.92
CA LEU A 81 -1.10 -8.08 -7.55
C LEU A 81 -2.31 -7.54 -6.79
N ARG A 82 -3.06 -8.42 -6.13
CA ARG A 82 -4.30 -8.05 -5.46
C ARG A 82 -4.02 -7.15 -4.26
N ALA A 83 -4.93 -6.22 -3.97
CA ALA A 83 -4.73 -5.21 -2.94
C ALA A 83 -4.43 -5.79 -1.55
N HIS A 84 -5.01 -6.94 -1.18
CA HIS A 84 -4.70 -7.61 0.09
C HIS A 84 -3.30 -8.22 0.13
N ASP A 85 -2.80 -8.78 -0.97
CA ASP A 85 -1.42 -9.29 -1.05
C ASP A 85 -0.43 -8.12 -1.02
N ALA A 86 -0.72 -7.05 -1.76
CA ALA A 86 0.04 -5.80 -1.69
C ALA A 86 0.11 -5.24 -0.25
N PHE A 87 -0.99 -5.32 0.50
CA PHE A 87 -1.03 -4.86 1.88
C PHE A 87 -0.13 -5.68 2.81
N LEU A 88 -0.12 -7.02 2.65
CA LEU A 88 0.79 -7.89 3.40
C LEU A 88 2.25 -7.67 3.02
N ARG A 89 2.55 -7.39 1.75
CA ARG A 89 3.90 -7.03 1.30
C ARG A 89 4.36 -5.70 1.89
N LEU A 90 3.48 -4.69 1.97
CA LEU A 90 3.76 -3.44 2.66
C LEU A 90 4.16 -3.69 4.13
N LYS A 91 3.40 -4.51 4.85
CA LYS A 91 3.74 -4.91 6.24
C LYS A 91 5.14 -5.52 6.32
N ASN A 92 5.48 -6.45 5.43
CA ASN A 92 6.79 -7.10 5.44
C ASN A 92 7.93 -6.11 5.22
N LEU A 93 7.78 -5.24 4.21
CA LEU A 93 8.78 -4.21 3.89
C LEU A 93 8.94 -3.17 5.01
N LEU A 94 7.85 -2.82 5.69
CA LEU A 94 7.89 -1.94 6.85
C LEU A 94 8.73 -2.54 7.97
N VAL A 95 8.48 -3.81 8.31
CA VAL A 95 9.22 -4.51 9.38
C VAL A 95 10.68 -4.70 9.00
N GLU A 96 10.97 -5.02 7.74
CA GLU A 96 12.34 -5.17 7.24
C GLU A 96 13.14 -3.87 7.37
N LYS A 97 12.58 -2.74 6.91
CA LYS A 97 13.29 -1.45 6.91
C LYS A 97 13.34 -0.76 8.26
N LEU A 98 12.21 -0.74 8.97
CA LEU A 98 12.03 0.08 10.18
C LEU A 98 12.11 -0.76 11.47
N GLY A 99 11.97 -2.08 11.37
CA GLY A 99 11.95 -2.96 12.54
C GLY A 99 13.27 -3.01 13.28
N GLN A 100 14.39 -3.17 12.58
CA GLN A 100 15.71 -3.26 13.23
C GLN A 100 16.27 -1.88 13.61
N SER A 101 16.18 -0.92 12.70
CA SER A 101 16.79 0.42 12.86
C SER A 101 16.02 1.30 13.85
N MET A 102 14.70 1.19 13.89
CA MET A 102 13.83 2.08 14.67
C MET A 102 12.96 1.35 15.71
N LYS A 103 13.14 0.03 15.87
CA LYS A 103 12.36 -0.82 16.79
C LYS A 103 10.85 -0.74 16.53
N VAL A 104 10.44 -0.62 15.27
CA VAL A 104 9.04 -0.53 14.86
C VAL A 104 8.50 -1.92 14.48
N GLY A 105 7.57 -2.45 15.26
CA GLY A 105 6.83 -3.67 14.95
C GLY A 105 5.43 -3.38 14.41
N VAL A 106 4.81 -4.39 13.78
CA VAL A 106 3.39 -4.39 13.41
C VAL A 106 2.66 -5.39 14.31
N ARG A 107 1.62 -4.92 15.02
CA ARG A 107 0.81 -5.71 15.95
C ARG A 107 -0.46 -6.25 15.31
N GLU A 108 -1.01 -5.51 14.36
CA GLU A 108 -2.26 -5.85 13.70
C GLU A 108 -2.21 -5.42 12.23
N VAL A 109 -2.82 -6.23 11.38
CA VAL A 109 -3.18 -5.86 10.00
C VAL A 109 -4.69 -5.95 9.92
N PHE A 110 -5.34 -4.81 9.70
CA PHE A 110 -6.80 -4.73 9.68
C PHE A 110 -7.29 -4.17 8.35
N VAL A 111 -8.36 -4.75 7.82
CA VAL A 111 -9.00 -4.30 6.59
C VAL A 111 -10.38 -3.77 6.95
N ASP A 112 -10.53 -2.45 6.86
CA ASP A 112 -11.81 -1.76 7.12
C ASP A 112 -12.80 -2.04 5.98
N LYS A 113 -12.30 -2.06 4.74
CA LYS A 113 -13.12 -2.19 3.55
C LYS A 113 -12.35 -2.86 2.41
N LEU A 114 -13.00 -3.82 1.76
CA LEU A 114 -12.54 -4.43 0.52
C LEU A 114 -13.67 -4.39 -0.50
N VAL A 115 -13.44 -3.75 -1.63
CA VAL A 115 -14.41 -3.67 -2.74
C VAL A 115 -13.79 -4.29 -3.98
N VAL A 116 -14.52 -5.19 -4.62
CA VAL A 116 -14.17 -5.76 -5.91
C VAL A 116 -15.21 -5.32 -6.94
N LYS A 117 -14.76 -4.77 -8.05
CA LYS A 117 -15.59 -4.39 -9.20
C LYS A 117 -15.16 -5.21 -10.41
N ILE A 118 -16.14 -5.80 -11.07
CA ILE A 118 -16.04 -6.68 -12.24
C ILE A 118 -16.97 -6.11 -13.31
#